data_AF-A0A7Y5HZJ5-F1
#
_entry.id   AF-A0A7Y5HZJ5-F1
#
_cell.length_a   1.000
_cell.length_b   1.000
_cell.length_c   1.000
_cell.angle_alpha   90.00
_cell.angle_beta   90.00
_cell.angle_gamma   90.00
#
_symmetry.space_group_name_H-M   'P 1'
#
loop_
_entity.id
_entity.type
_entity.pdbx_description
1 polymer ?
#
loop_
_entity_poly.entity_id
_entity_poly.type
_entity_poly.pdbx_seq_one_letter_code
_entity_poly.pdbx_strand_id
1 'polypeptide(L)'
;LAVKAATAAQPQLATRRISPHIIRHTTAMHLLQAGVDISVIALWLGHESPTTTHQYVEADLAMKEQALGRLQEPDAGIRRYKAPDSLIEFLKTL
;
A
#
# COMPACT_ATOMS: atom_id res chain seq x y z
N LEU A 1 -14.58 0.62 26.16
CA LEU A 1 -15.14 -0.63 26.72
C LEU A 1 -14.35 -1.87 26.28
N ALA A 2 -14.20 -2.14 24.97
CA ALA A 2 -13.47 -3.31 24.48
C ALA A 2 -11.98 -3.38 24.90
N VAL A 3 -11.21 -2.29 24.71
CA VAL A 3 -9.78 -2.27 25.09
C VAL A 3 -9.60 -2.51 26.60
N LYS A 4 -10.41 -1.84 27.42
CA LYS A 4 -10.40 -2.00 28.89
C LYS A 4 -10.70 -3.44 29.31
N ALA A 5 -11.64 -4.11 28.65
CA ALA A 5 -11.94 -5.51 28.92
C ALA A 5 -10.79 -6.43 28.49
N ALA A 6 -10.20 -6.20 27.31
CA ALA A 6 -9.07 -6.97 26.80
C ALA A 6 -7.80 -6.82 27.66
N THR A 7 -7.60 -5.69 28.33
CA THR A 7 -6.48 -5.46 29.25
C THR A 7 -6.41 -6.48 30.39
N ALA A 8 -7.54 -7.05 30.82
CA ALA A 8 -7.56 -8.08 31.87
C ALA A 8 -6.77 -9.33 31.47
N ALA A 9 -6.84 -9.73 30.19
CA ALA A 9 -6.08 -10.84 29.64
C ALA A 9 -4.72 -10.40 29.04
N GLN A 10 -4.63 -9.15 28.57
CA GLN A 10 -3.44 -8.62 27.92
C GLN A 10 -3.09 -7.21 28.42
N PRO A 11 -2.32 -7.09 29.53
CA PRO A 11 -2.05 -5.81 30.21
C PRO A 11 -1.40 -4.75 29.32
N GLN A 12 -0.55 -5.16 28.38
CA GLN A 12 0.15 -4.26 27.45
C GLN A 12 -0.77 -3.45 26.51
N LEU A 13 -2.06 -3.79 26.40
CA LEU A 13 -3.01 -3.00 25.61
C LEU A 13 -3.39 -1.68 26.31
N ALA A 14 -3.21 -1.57 27.63
CA ALA A 14 -3.54 -0.35 28.38
C ALA A 14 -2.73 0.87 27.93
N THR A 15 -1.49 0.66 27.49
CA THR A 15 -0.57 1.73 27.09
C THR A 15 -0.60 2.00 25.59
N ARG A 16 -1.32 1.20 24.81
CA ARG A 16 -1.41 1.35 23.36
C ARG A 16 -2.62 2.19 22.97
N ARG A 17 -2.42 3.11 22.02
CA ARG A 17 -3.50 3.91 21.44
C ARG A 17 -4.25 3.08 20.39
N ILE A 18 -5.28 2.37 20.82
CA ILE A 18 -6.11 1.51 19.97
C ILE A 18 -7.42 2.24 19.63
N SER A 19 -7.71 2.39 18.34
CA SER A 19 -8.95 2.94 17.83
C SER A 19 -9.67 1.93 16.93
N PRO A 20 -10.98 2.10 16.68
CA PRO A 20 -11.72 1.22 15.75
C PRO A 20 -11.07 1.13 14.36
N HIS A 21 -10.47 2.21 13.87
CA HIS A 21 -9.82 2.24 12.56
C HIS A 21 -8.59 1.33 12.48
N ILE A 22 -7.83 1.16 13.57
CA ILE A 22 -6.69 0.24 13.59
C ILE A 22 -7.17 -1.19 13.34
N ILE A 23 -8.24 -1.61 14.02
CA ILE A 23 -8.80 -2.95 13.84
C ILE A 23 -9.30 -3.12 12.40
N ARG A 24 -10.01 -2.12 11.86
CA ARG A 24 -10.49 -2.12 10.47
C ARG A 24 -9.35 -2.31 9.46
N HIS A 25 -8.27 -1.54 9.58
CA HIS A 25 -7.11 -1.67 8.68
C HIS A 25 -6.44 -3.03 8.82
N THR A 26 -6.26 -3.52 10.06
CA THR A 26 -5.70 -4.84 10.32
C THR A 26 -6.55 -5.96 9.70
N THR A 27 -7.88 -5.88 9.80
CA THR A 27 -8.78 -6.85 9.16
C THR A 27 -8.66 -6.81 7.64
N ALA A 28 -8.66 -5.60 7.06
CA ALA A 28 -8.52 -5.44 5.61
C ALA A 28 -7.20 -6.03 5.08
N MET A 29 -6.10 -5.80 5.79
CA MET A 29 -4.78 -6.32 5.41
C MET A 29 -4.73 -7.84 5.45
N HIS A 30 -5.27 -8.47 6.50
CA HIS A 30 -5.31 -9.93 6.58
C HIS A 30 -6.17 -10.56 5.48
N LEU A 31 -7.30 -9.93 5.13
CA LEU A 31 -8.12 -10.40 4.01
C LEU A 31 -7.36 -10.31 2.68
N LEU A 32 -6.67 -9.20 2.45
CA LEU A 32 -5.85 -9.02 1.24
C LEU A 32 -4.74 -10.08 1.16
N GLN A 33 -4.00 -10.29 2.25
CA GLN A 33 -2.92 -11.27 2.33
C GLN A 33 -3.41 -12.72 2.20
N ALA A 34 -4.66 -13.00 2.59
CA ALA A 34 -5.32 -14.28 2.35
C ALA A 34 -5.77 -14.47 0.88
N GLY A 35 -5.54 -13.47 0.01
CA GLY A 35 -5.88 -13.52 -1.40
C GLY A 35 -7.34 -13.13 -1.71
N VAL A 36 -8.05 -12.50 -0.78
CA VAL A 36 -9.39 -11.98 -1.05
C VAL A 36 -9.30 -10.79 -2.00
N ASP A 37 -10.18 -10.77 -3.00
CA ASP A 37 -10.24 -9.68 -3.98
C ASP A 37 -10.49 -8.32 -3.30
N ILE A 38 -9.75 -7.30 -3.76
CA ILE A 38 -9.79 -5.96 -3.17
C ILE A 38 -11.19 -5.32 -3.27
N SER A 39 -11.96 -5.64 -4.30
CA SER A 39 -13.32 -5.13 -4.50
C SER A 39 -14.28 -5.74 -3.46
N VAL A 40 -14.08 -7.01 -3.11
CA VAL A 40 -14.83 -7.69 -2.04
C VAL A 40 -14.51 -7.07 -0.68
N ILE A 41 -13.23 -6.79 -0.42
CA ILE A 41 -12.81 -6.10 0.80
C ILE A 41 -13.42 -4.69 0.87
N ALA A 42 -13.39 -3.93 -0.23
CA ALA A 42 -14.01 -2.60 -0.31
C ALA A 42 -15.50 -2.64 0.01
N LEU A 43 -16.22 -3.63 -0.54
CA LEU A 43 -17.65 -3.83 -0.30
C LEU A 43 -17.94 -4.18 1.16
N TRP A 44 -17.19 -5.12 1.74
CA TRP A 44 -17.32 -5.50 3.16
C TRP A 44 -17.07 -4.35 4.12
N LEU A 45 -16.14 -3.48 3.75
CA LEU A 45 -15.80 -2.30 4.53
C LEU A 45 -16.76 -1.13 4.27
N GLY A 46 -17.57 -1.18 3.22
CA GLY A 46 -18.46 -0.07 2.82
C GLY A 46 -17.69 1.14 2.30
N HIS A 47 -16.58 0.92 1.60
CA HIS A 47 -15.83 2.00 0.96
C HIS A 47 -16.55 2.47 -0.31
N GLU A 48 -17.01 3.72 -0.31
CA GLU A 48 -17.58 4.38 -1.50
C GLU A 48 -16.51 4.64 -2.58
N SER A 49 -15.27 4.89 -2.17
CA SER A 49 -14.15 5.15 -3.08
C SER A 49 -13.10 4.02 -3.08
N PRO A 50 -12.70 3.51 -4.26
CA PRO A 50 -11.61 2.55 -4.39
C PRO A 50 -10.26 3.04 -3.84
N THR A 51 -10.01 4.35 -3.82
CA THR A 51 -8.75 4.93 -3.30
C THR A 51 -8.48 4.54 -1.85
N THR A 52 -9.50 4.44 -1.01
CA THR A 52 -9.35 4.05 0.41
C THR A 52 -9.01 2.58 0.62
N THR A 53 -9.21 1.74 -0.41
CA THR A 53 -8.85 0.32 -0.38
C THR A 53 -7.52 0.07 -1.09
N HIS A 54 -7.20 0.87 -2.11
CA HIS A 54 -5.93 0.79 -2.86
C HIS A 54 -4.70 0.94 -1.95
N GLN A 55 -4.81 1.72 -0.88
CA GLN A 55 -3.74 1.86 0.12
C GLN A 55 -3.27 0.51 0.71
N TYR A 56 -4.13 -0.52 0.75
CA TYR A 56 -3.74 -1.84 1.27
C TYR A 56 -2.85 -2.60 0.27
N VAL A 57 -3.13 -2.48 -1.03
CA VAL A 57 -2.27 -3.05 -2.08
C VAL A 57 -0.91 -2.36 -2.10
N GLU A 58 -0.89 -1.04 -1.91
CA GLU A 58 0.37 -0.32 -1.79
C GLU A 58 1.17 -0.69 -0.53
N ALA A 59 0.50 -1.06 0.56
CA ALA A 59 1.15 -1.47 1.79
C ALA A 59 1.72 -2.90 1.74
N ASP A 60 1.22 -3.77 0.84
CA ASP A 60 1.65 -5.16 0.75
C ASP A 60 2.89 -5.33 -0.14
N LEU A 61 4.05 -5.50 0.49
CA LEU A 61 5.31 -5.76 -0.22
C LEU A 61 5.30 -7.09 -0.98
N ALA A 62 4.70 -8.15 -0.42
CA ALA A 62 4.68 -9.45 -1.07
C ALA A 62 3.84 -9.41 -2.35
N MET A 63 2.71 -8.70 -2.33
CA MET A 63 1.90 -8.48 -3.52
C MET A 63 2.65 -7.66 -4.58
N LYS A 64 3.41 -6.63 -4.17
CA LYS A 64 4.26 -5.86 -5.09
C LYS A 64 5.35 -6.73 -5.73
N GLU A 65 6.03 -7.55 -4.94
CA GLU A 65 7.04 -8.49 -5.45
C GLU A 65 6.43 -9.49 -6.44
N GLN A 66 5.27 -10.06 -6.13
CA GLN A 66 4.57 -10.94 -7.06
C GLN A 66 4.14 -10.24 -8.34
N ALA A 67 3.67 -9.00 -8.24
CA ALA A 67 3.32 -8.20 -9.41
C ALA A 67 4.55 -7.95 -10.29
N LEU A 68 5.68 -7.57 -9.70
CA LEU A 68 6.95 -7.40 -10.40
C LEU A 68 7.41 -8.69 -11.07
N GLY A 69 7.30 -9.84 -10.41
CA GLY A 69 7.69 -11.14 -10.98
C GLY A 69 6.84 -11.60 -12.16
N ARG A 70 5.64 -11.04 -12.35
CA ARG A 70 4.78 -11.32 -13.53
C ARG A 70 5.08 -10.41 -14.72
N LEU A 71 5.84 -9.34 -14.53
CA LEU A 71 6.24 -8.45 -15.62
C LEU A 71 7.35 -9.12 -16.43
N GLN A 72 7.25 -9.03 -17.76
CA GLN A 72 8.40 -9.32 -18.61
C GLN A 72 9.41 -8.20 -18.46
N GLU A 73 10.70 -8.54 -18.46
CA GLU A 73 11.75 -7.53 -18.54
C GLU A 73 11.51 -6.68 -19.80
N PRO A 74 11.48 -5.34 -19.68
CA PRO A 74 11.38 -4.50 -20.86
C PRO A 74 12.58 -4.80 -21.77
N ASP A 75 12.34 -5.10 -23.04
CA ASP A 75 13.38 -5.16 -24.10
C ASP A 75 13.99 -3.76 -24.40
N ALA A 76 13.68 -2.79 -23.54
CA ALA A 76 14.30 -1.48 -23.53
C ALA A 76 15.61 -1.59 -22.75
N GLY A 77 16.72 -1.83 -23.47
CA GLY A 77 18.05 -1.60 -22.92
C GLY A 77 18.11 -0.23 -22.23
N ILE A 78 18.77 -0.14 -21.08
CA ILE A 78 18.88 1.09 -20.28
C ILE A 78 19.37 2.23 -21.18
N ARG A 79 18.46 3.08 -21.64
CA ARG A 79 18.82 4.27 -22.43
C ARG A 79 19.19 5.36 -21.46
N ARG A 80 20.48 5.62 -21.34
CA ARG A 80 20.95 6.84 -20.67
C ARG A 80 20.46 8.03 -21.49
N TYR A 81 19.67 8.90 -20.87
CA TYR A 81 19.22 10.13 -21.51
C TYR A 81 20.43 10.91 -22.01
N LYS A 82 20.41 11.28 -23.30
CA LYS A 82 21.41 12.14 -23.93
C LYS A 82 20.70 13.45 -24.26
N ALA A 83 21.08 14.52 -23.57
CA ALA A 83 20.50 15.83 -23.81
C ALA A 83 20.79 16.26 -25.26
N PRO A 84 19.79 16.79 -26.00
CA PRO A 84 20.04 17.39 -27.30
C PRO A 84 20.87 18.66 -27.13
N ASP A 85 21.65 19.00 -28.14
CA ASP A 85 22.57 20.14 -28.09
C ASP A 85 21.84 21.46 -27.79
N SER A 86 20.60 21.60 -28.28
CA SER A 86 19.74 22.75 -28.00
C SER A 86 19.42 22.94 -26.52
N LEU A 87 19.26 21.85 -25.76
CA LEU A 87 19.04 21.92 -24.31
C LEU A 87 20.33 22.32 -23.59
N ILE A 88 21.48 21.80 -24.02
CA ILE A 88 22.78 22.18 -23.47
C ILE A 88 23.10 23.65 -23.76
N GLU A 89 22.79 24.15 -24.96
CA GLU A 89 22.94 25.55 -25.32
C GLU A 89 22.03 26.45 -24.48
N PHE A 90 20.76 26.10 -24.34
CA PHE A 90 19.84 26.83 -23.47
C PHE A 90 20.37 26.92 -22.03
N LEU A 91 20.83 25.80 -21.45
CA LEU A 91 21.35 25.80 -20.08
C LEU A 91 22.64 26.62 -19.89
N LYS A 92 23.42 26.84 -20.96
CA LYS A 92 24.59 27.74 -20.92
C LYS A 92 24.23 29.23 -20.94
N THR A 93 22.96 29.56 -21.21
CA THR A 93 22.47 30.96 -21.23
C THR A 93 21.84 31.42 -19.92
N LEU A 94 21.66 30.50 -18.96
CA LEU A 94 21.28 30.78 -17.57
C LEU A 94 22.51 31.07 -16.72
#